data_AF-A0A7V9BJJ9-F1
#
_entry.id   AF-A0A7V9BJJ9-F1
#
_cell.length_a   1.000
_cell.length_b   1.000
_cell.length_c   1.000
_cell.angle_alpha   90.00
_cell.angle_beta   90.00
_cell.angle_gamma   90.00
#
_symmetry.space_group_name_H-M   'P 1'
#
loop_
_entity.id
_entity.type
_entity.pdbx_description
1 polymer ?
#
loop_
_entity_poly.entity_id
_entity_poly.type
_entity_poly.pdbx_seq_one_letter_code
_entity_poly.pdbx_strand_id
1 'polypeptide(L)'
;MRVFSIAALMVLLAPHAGGAQPAFYSHDNYTQYELLEPGSGQFAITYYLTERRVGSQYVLNQTRSGSAGSDISVFDPRTGKSLKFDYLSGAELTAAGMTGRFDPAEHYIRAHLASAVPEGGEGRVKIPKIYKDDKSYYTEGDIVLFKRSLGIARNSVVLPKGYRLLSSSRLRCSHSPTGG
;
A
#
# COMPACT_ATOMS: atom_id res chain seq x y z
N MET A 1 43.50 17.39 69.48
CA MET A 1 43.07 16.26 68.62
C MET A 1 41.66 16.56 68.12
N ARG A 2 41.49 16.92 66.85
CA ARG A 2 40.16 17.08 66.20
C ARG A 2 40.20 16.28 64.90
N VAL A 3 39.35 15.25 64.84
CA VAL A 3 39.24 14.29 63.75
C VAL A 3 38.32 14.88 62.67
N PHE A 4 38.77 14.93 61.42
CA PHE A 4 37.94 15.28 60.27
C PHE A 4 37.32 13.99 59.70
N SER A 5 35.98 13.91 59.69
CA SER A 5 35.25 12.84 59.01
C SER A 5 35.10 13.18 57.52
N ILE A 6 35.61 12.31 56.65
CA ILE A 6 35.40 12.37 55.21
C ILE A 6 34.10 11.62 54.91
N ALA A 7 33.10 12.33 54.38
CA ALA A 7 31.88 11.72 53.86
C ALA A 7 32.12 11.31 52.39
N ALA A 8 32.04 10.02 52.10
CA ALA A 8 32.13 9.48 50.75
C ALA A 8 30.78 9.65 50.02
N LEU A 9 30.77 10.36 48.90
CA LEU A 9 29.61 10.53 48.03
C LEU A 9 29.53 9.36 47.04
N MET A 10 28.61 8.42 47.26
CA MET A 10 28.28 7.39 46.28
C MET A 10 27.41 7.98 45.17
N VAL A 11 27.94 8.01 43.94
CA VAL A 11 27.18 8.35 42.73
C VAL A 11 26.47 7.10 42.23
N LEU A 12 25.14 7.06 42.37
CA LEU A 12 24.28 6.05 41.76
C LEU A 12 24.17 6.34 40.25
N LEU A 13 24.78 5.49 39.41
CA LEU A 13 24.51 5.50 37.97
C LEU A 13 23.11 4.93 37.73
N ALA A 14 22.16 5.80 37.38
CA ALA A 14 20.87 5.37 36.88
C ALA A 14 21.04 4.64 35.52
N PRO A 15 20.35 3.51 35.29
CA PRO A 15 20.36 2.86 33.99
C PRO A 15 19.75 3.81 32.97
N HIS A 16 20.49 4.07 31.90
CA HIS A 16 19.98 4.85 30.79
C HIS A 16 18.91 4.00 30.11
N ALA A 17 17.64 4.39 30.28
CA ALA A 17 16.57 3.86 29.45
C ALA A 17 16.94 4.20 27.99
N GLY A 18 17.38 3.20 27.23
CA GLY A 18 17.60 3.34 25.80
C GLY A 18 16.30 3.77 25.17
N GLY A 19 16.18 5.05 24.81
CA GLY A 19 15.04 5.56 24.08
C GLY A 19 14.89 4.72 22.82
N ALA A 20 13.70 4.14 22.62
CA ALA A 20 13.38 3.43 21.38
C ALA A 20 13.73 4.36 20.22
N GLN A 21 14.69 3.95 19.39
CA GLN A 21 14.97 4.68 18.15
C GLN A 21 13.65 4.78 17.38
N PRO A 22 13.29 5.96 16.85
CA PRO A 22 12.12 6.06 16.00
C PRO A 22 12.31 5.05 14.88
N ALA A 23 11.35 4.12 14.75
CA ALA A 23 11.40 3.10 13.73
C ALA A 23 11.57 3.79 12.37
N PHE A 24 12.58 3.40 11.60
CA PHE A 24 12.73 3.85 10.22
C PHE A 24 11.41 3.57 9.50
N TYR A 25 10.74 4.63 9.04
CA TYR A 25 9.47 4.49 8.33
C TYR A 25 9.76 4.08 6.89
N SER A 26 9.64 2.77 6.61
CA SER A 26 9.74 2.23 5.27
C SER A 26 8.36 2.08 4.64
N HIS A 27 8.17 2.71 3.47
CA HIS A 27 7.04 2.46 2.60
C HIS A 27 7.29 1.18 1.80
N ASP A 28 6.76 0.07 2.31
CA ASP A 28 6.95 -1.25 1.70
C ASP A 28 5.89 -1.57 0.65
N ASN A 29 4.74 -0.92 0.75
CA ASN A 29 3.69 -1.06 -0.23
C ASN A 29 4.17 -0.48 -1.56
N TYR A 30 4.03 -1.27 -2.62
CA TYR A 30 4.42 -0.92 -3.98
C TYR A 30 3.35 -1.37 -4.97
N THR A 31 3.07 -0.52 -5.96
CA THR A 31 2.08 -0.79 -7.00
C THR A 31 2.71 -0.54 -8.34
N GLN A 32 2.78 -1.59 -9.16
CA GLN A 32 3.20 -1.48 -10.54
C GLN A 32 1.96 -1.41 -11.43
N TYR A 33 1.94 -0.41 -12.32
CA TYR A 33 0.99 -0.31 -13.41
C TYR A 33 1.72 -0.66 -14.71
N GLU A 34 1.22 -1.62 -15.47
CA GLU A 34 1.77 -2.00 -16.76
C GLU A 34 0.73 -1.72 -17.83
N LEU A 35 1.03 -0.74 -18.69
CA LEU A 35 0.15 -0.34 -19.77
C LEU A 35 0.20 -1.42 -20.84
N LEU A 36 -0.95 -2.04 -21.13
CA LEU A 36 -1.06 -3.08 -22.16
C LEU A 36 -1.20 -2.41 -23.53
N GLU A 37 -1.72 -3.15 -24.52
CA GLU A 37 -1.85 -2.67 -25.90
C GLU A 37 -2.40 -1.23 -25.98
N PRO A 38 -1.70 -0.29 -26.63
CA PRO A 38 -2.18 1.07 -26.86
C PRO A 38 -3.60 1.10 -27.43
N GLY A 39 -4.46 1.95 -26.89
CA GLY A 39 -5.87 2.07 -27.31
C GLY A 39 -6.79 0.96 -26.80
N SER A 40 -6.28 -0.05 -26.08
CA SER A 40 -7.13 -1.14 -25.55
C SER A 40 -7.97 -0.77 -24.34
N GLY A 41 -7.65 0.35 -23.67
CA GLY A 41 -8.21 0.69 -22.37
C GLY A 41 -7.71 -0.20 -21.23
N GLN A 42 -6.78 -1.14 -21.50
CA GLN A 42 -6.34 -2.13 -20.53
C GLN A 42 -4.95 -1.86 -19.96
N PHE A 43 -4.80 -2.13 -18.67
CA PHE A 43 -3.51 -2.11 -17.97
C PHE A 43 -3.53 -3.14 -16.84
N ALA A 44 -2.40 -3.79 -16.59
CA ALA A 44 -2.23 -4.66 -15.44
C ALA A 44 -1.81 -3.84 -14.22
N ILE A 45 -2.35 -4.17 -13.06
CA ILE A 45 -1.87 -3.68 -11.78
C ILE A 45 -1.31 -4.86 -11.00
N THR A 46 -0.09 -4.71 -10.48
CA THR A 46 0.45 -5.64 -9.49
C THR A 46 0.67 -4.89 -8.17
N TYR A 47 -0.09 -5.27 -7.16
CA TYR A 47 0.13 -4.79 -5.79
C TYR A 47 1.11 -5.70 -5.06
N TYR A 48 2.05 -5.09 -4.35
CA TYR A 48 2.89 -5.72 -3.35
C TYR A 48 2.59 -5.04 -2.02
N LEU A 49 1.87 -5.73 -1.15
CA LEU A 49 1.36 -5.15 0.10
C LEU A 49 1.95 -5.86 1.30
N THR A 50 2.14 -5.09 2.36
CA THR A 50 2.72 -5.55 3.62
C THR A 50 1.77 -5.26 4.78
N GLU A 51 1.65 -6.20 5.72
CA GLU A 51 0.93 -6.07 6.98
C GLU A 51 1.88 -6.32 8.16
N ARG A 52 1.80 -5.47 9.18
CA ARG A 52 2.72 -5.47 10.33
C ARG A 52 2.03 -5.60 11.67
N ARG A 53 0.70 -5.55 11.71
CA ARG A 53 -0.04 -5.81 12.95
C ARG A 53 0.17 -7.26 13.36
N VAL A 54 0.86 -7.46 14.48
CA VAL A 54 1.10 -8.77 15.09
C VAL A 54 -0.23 -9.52 15.22
N GLY A 55 -0.23 -10.79 14.82
CA GLY A 55 -1.42 -11.64 14.83
C GLY A 55 -2.38 -11.42 13.67
N SER A 56 -2.18 -10.42 12.80
CA SER A 56 -3.02 -10.25 11.61
C SER A 56 -2.91 -11.48 10.71
N GLN A 57 -4.05 -11.92 10.19
CA GLN A 57 -4.15 -13.07 9.28
C GLN A 57 -4.46 -12.66 7.84
N TYR A 58 -4.64 -11.36 7.58
CA TYR A 58 -4.99 -10.87 6.26
C TYR A 58 -4.43 -9.47 5.99
N VAL A 59 -4.39 -9.13 4.71
CA VAL A 59 -4.13 -7.78 4.18
C VAL A 59 -5.37 -7.34 3.41
N LEU A 60 -5.79 -6.09 3.58
CA LEU A 60 -6.87 -5.49 2.80
C LEU A 60 -6.32 -4.61 1.68
N ASN A 61 -6.85 -4.79 0.47
CA ASN A 61 -6.61 -3.90 -0.66
C ASN A 61 -7.94 -3.38 -1.20
N GLN A 62 -8.15 -2.06 -1.15
CA GLN A 62 -9.30 -1.44 -1.80
C GLN A 62 -9.16 -1.52 -3.33
N THR A 63 -10.21 -1.98 -4.00
CA THR A 63 -10.30 -1.98 -5.45
C THR A 63 -11.30 -0.92 -5.89
N ARG A 64 -10.87 -0.03 -6.79
CA ARG A 64 -11.74 0.97 -7.39
C ARG A 64 -12.58 0.36 -8.51
N SER A 65 -13.77 0.92 -8.70
CA SER A 65 -14.60 0.73 -9.90
C SER A 65 -13.79 0.96 -11.20
N GLY A 66 -14.05 0.15 -12.24
CA GLY A 66 -13.28 0.15 -13.51
C GLY A 66 -12.64 -1.20 -13.90
N SER A 67 -12.93 -2.28 -13.18
CA SER A 67 -12.77 -3.67 -13.66
C SER A 67 -13.53 -4.58 -12.69
N ALA A 68 -14.43 -5.41 -13.22
CA ALA A 68 -15.48 -6.17 -12.54
C ALA A 68 -15.01 -7.29 -11.60
N GLY A 69 -13.85 -7.14 -10.97
CA GLY A 69 -13.27 -8.16 -10.10
C GLY A 69 -12.77 -9.41 -10.85
N SER A 70 -12.75 -9.40 -12.18
CA SER A 70 -12.17 -10.49 -12.96
C SER A 70 -10.64 -10.50 -12.82
N ASP A 71 -10.07 -11.70 -12.95
CA ASP A 71 -8.62 -11.94 -13.00
C ASP A 71 -7.84 -11.50 -11.76
N ILE A 72 -8.46 -11.61 -10.58
CA ILE A 72 -7.77 -11.44 -9.30
C ILE A 72 -7.07 -12.75 -8.94
N SER A 73 -5.78 -12.67 -8.66
CA SER A 73 -5.04 -13.74 -8.00
C SER A 73 -4.23 -13.15 -6.84
N VAL A 74 -3.96 -13.96 -5.82
CA VAL A 74 -3.17 -13.56 -4.66
C VAL A 74 -2.09 -14.60 -4.42
N PHE A 75 -0.86 -14.18 -4.19
CA PHE A 75 0.29 -15.05 -3.99
C PHE A 75 1.14 -14.62 -2.78
N ASP A 76 1.79 -15.58 -2.12
CA ASP A 76 2.91 -15.32 -1.23
C ASP A 76 4.12 -14.93 -2.10
N PRO A 77 4.61 -13.68 -2.04
CA PRO A 77 5.72 -13.23 -2.88
C PRO A 77 7.04 -13.95 -2.58
N ARG A 78 7.19 -14.57 -1.40
CA ARG A 78 8.39 -15.33 -1.02
C ARG A 78 8.43 -16.71 -1.69
N THR A 79 7.28 -17.35 -1.87
CA THR A 79 7.22 -18.74 -2.35
C THR A 79 6.51 -18.91 -3.69
N GLY A 80 5.82 -17.88 -4.18
CA GLY A 80 4.97 -17.95 -5.37
C GLY A 80 3.70 -18.80 -5.22
N LYS A 81 3.38 -19.26 -4.00
CA LYS A 81 2.19 -20.09 -3.77
C LYS A 81 0.94 -19.23 -3.76
N SER A 82 -0.14 -19.73 -4.35
CA SER A 82 -1.45 -19.07 -4.29
C SER A 82 -1.95 -18.98 -2.85
N LEU A 83 -2.55 -17.84 -2.53
CA LEU A 83 -3.19 -17.55 -1.25
C LEU A 83 -4.69 -17.40 -1.46
N LYS A 84 -5.47 -17.77 -0.43
CA LYS A 84 -6.92 -17.53 -0.42
C LYS A 84 -7.19 -16.02 -0.38
N PHE A 85 -8.25 -15.58 -1.04
CA PHE A 85 -8.79 -14.24 -0.84
C PHE A 85 -10.31 -14.25 -0.86
N ASP A 86 -10.90 -13.22 -0.27
CA ASP A 86 -12.32 -12.89 -0.43
C ASP A 86 -12.43 -11.54 -1.14
N TYR A 87 -13.44 -11.38 -1.99
CA TYR A 87 -13.78 -10.11 -2.64
C TYR A 87 -15.09 -9.61 -2.08
N LEU A 88 -15.02 -8.57 -1.25
CA LEU A 88 -16.13 -8.10 -0.42
C LEU A 88 -16.37 -6.61 -0.66
N SER A 89 -17.63 -6.20 -0.68
CA SER A 89 -18.01 -4.79 -0.61
C SER A 89 -17.66 -4.19 0.76
N GLY A 90 -17.53 -2.86 0.82
CA GLY A 90 -17.35 -2.17 2.10
C GLY A 90 -18.51 -2.37 3.07
N ALA A 91 -19.73 -2.57 2.55
CA ALA A 91 -20.90 -2.93 3.34
C ALA A 91 -20.73 -4.30 4.02
N GLU A 92 -20.28 -5.31 3.29
CA GLU A 92 -20.03 -6.66 3.83
C GLU A 92 -18.91 -6.67 4.87
N LEU A 93 -17.82 -5.92 4.66
CA LEU A 93 -16.74 -5.79 5.66
C LEU A 93 -17.25 -5.14 6.95
N THR A 94 -18.08 -4.10 6.82
CA THR A 94 -18.67 -3.39 7.97
C THR A 94 -19.62 -4.31 8.73
N ALA A 95 -20.49 -5.05 8.01
CA ALA A 95 -21.41 -6.03 8.60
C ALA A 95 -20.67 -7.18 9.30
N ALA A 96 -19.48 -7.56 8.81
CA ALA A 96 -18.59 -8.54 9.43
C ALA A 96 -17.84 -8.00 10.67
N GLY A 97 -18.10 -6.76 11.10
CA GLY A 97 -17.49 -6.15 12.29
C GLY A 97 -16.04 -5.74 12.12
N MET A 98 -15.55 -5.59 10.88
CA MET A 98 -14.17 -5.16 10.65
C MET A 98 -13.98 -3.69 11.02
N THR A 99 -12.84 -3.38 11.64
CA THR A 99 -12.48 -2.01 12.01
C THR A 99 -11.91 -1.26 10.80
N GLY A 100 -12.46 -0.10 10.50
CA GLY A 100 -12.02 0.74 9.39
C GLY A 100 -13.15 1.59 8.83
N ARG A 101 -12.78 2.58 7.99
CA ARG A 101 -13.76 3.33 7.20
C ARG A 101 -13.80 2.70 5.81
N PHE A 102 -14.84 1.92 5.56
CA PHE A 102 -15.05 1.29 4.25
C PHE A 102 -16.15 2.04 3.50
N ASP A 103 -15.86 2.48 2.28
CA ASP A 103 -16.88 2.96 1.37
C ASP A 103 -17.82 1.80 0.99
N PRO A 104 -19.14 1.88 1.27
CA PRO A 104 -20.09 0.80 0.97
C PRO A 104 -20.18 0.43 -0.51
N ALA A 105 -19.89 1.38 -1.42
CA ALA A 105 -19.99 1.17 -2.87
C ALA A 105 -18.71 0.56 -3.48
N GLU A 106 -17.60 0.59 -2.75
CA GLU A 106 -16.32 0.05 -3.22
C GLU A 106 -16.10 -1.38 -2.74
N HIS A 107 -15.25 -2.10 -3.46
CA HIS A 107 -14.87 -3.47 -3.13
C HIS A 107 -13.46 -3.54 -2.57
N TYR A 108 -13.20 -4.62 -1.85
CA TYR A 108 -11.94 -4.88 -1.16
C TYR A 108 -11.55 -6.34 -1.36
N ILE A 109 -10.26 -6.55 -1.62
CA ILE A 109 -9.65 -7.87 -1.59
C ILE A 109 -9.14 -8.09 -0.17
N ARG A 110 -9.72 -9.07 0.52
CA ARG A 110 -9.20 -9.59 1.79
C ARG A 110 -8.29 -10.77 1.47
N ALA A 111 -6.99 -10.50 1.34
CA ALA A 111 -5.99 -11.52 1.05
C ALA A 111 -5.55 -12.21 2.36
N HIS A 112 -5.76 -13.53 2.45
CA HIS A 112 -5.35 -14.32 3.62
C HIS A 112 -3.86 -14.60 3.56
N LEU A 113 -3.14 -14.25 4.63
CA LEU A 113 -1.71 -14.48 4.75
C LEU A 113 -1.41 -15.98 4.91
N ALA A 114 -0.21 -16.39 4.48
CA ALA A 114 0.26 -17.78 4.63
C ALA A 114 0.33 -18.22 6.11
N SER A 115 0.57 -17.27 7.00
CA SER A 115 0.55 -17.43 8.46
C SER A 115 0.23 -16.09 9.11
N ALA A 116 -0.19 -16.11 10.38
CA ALA A 116 -0.34 -14.88 11.15
C ALA A 116 0.99 -14.10 11.20
N VAL A 117 0.91 -12.77 11.23
CA VAL A 117 2.10 -11.91 11.36
C VAL A 117 2.78 -12.16 12.70
N PRO A 118 4.06 -12.58 12.72
CA PRO A 118 4.80 -12.80 13.96
C PRO A 118 5.24 -11.47 14.60
N GLU A 119 5.62 -11.52 15.88
CA GLU A 119 6.25 -10.38 16.54
C GLU A 119 7.55 -9.97 15.83
N GLY A 120 7.72 -8.67 15.58
CA GLY A 120 8.86 -8.13 14.85
C GLY A 120 8.93 -8.49 13.36
N GLY A 121 7.92 -9.19 12.81
CA GLY A 121 7.87 -9.56 11.40
C GLY A 121 6.73 -8.89 10.63
N GLU A 122 6.48 -9.41 9.43
CA GLU A 122 5.46 -8.89 8.54
C GLU A 122 4.88 -9.97 7.62
N GLY A 123 3.61 -9.79 7.26
CA GLY A 123 2.94 -10.56 6.23
C GLY A 123 3.04 -9.82 4.89
N ARG A 124 3.25 -10.53 3.80
CA ARG A 124 3.33 -9.94 2.45
C ARG A 124 2.43 -10.66 1.47
N VAL A 125 1.84 -9.92 0.55
CA VAL A 125 1.02 -10.46 -0.55
C VAL A 125 1.35 -9.79 -1.87
N LYS A 126 1.31 -10.56 -2.96
CA LYS A 126 1.34 -10.09 -4.34
C LYS A 126 -0.02 -10.29 -4.97
N ILE A 127 -0.61 -9.25 -5.54
CA ILE A 127 -1.95 -9.27 -6.15
C ILE A 127 -1.87 -8.71 -7.59
N PRO A 128 -1.69 -9.56 -8.62
CA PRO A 128 -1.90 -9.15 -10.00
C PRO A 128 -3.40 -9.06 -10.32
N LYS A 129 -3.77 -8.06 -11.13
CA LYS A 129 -5.11 -7.88 -11.70
C LYS A 129 -5.04 -7.15 -13.04
N ILE A 130 -5.93 -7.48 -13.96
CA ILE A 130 -6.13 -6.72 -15.20
C ILE A 130 -7.30 -5.74 -15.04
N TYR A 131 -7.08 -4.49 -15.45
CA TYR A 131 -8.10 -3.46 -15.52
C TYR A 131 -8.45 -3.13 -16.95
N LYS A 132 -9.72 -2.81 -17.20
CA LYS A 132 -10.19 -2.17 -18.42
C LYS A 132 -10.95 -0.89 -18.07
N ASP A 133 -10.30 0.25 -18.29
CA ASP A 133 -10.84 1.57 -17.99
C ASP A 133 -10.40 2.58 -19.05
N ASP A 134 -11.26 2.75 -20.06
CA ASP A 134 -11.05 3.65 -21.19
C ASP A 134 -10.94 5.13 -20.77
N LYS A 135 -11.37 5.48 -19.54
CA LYS A 135 -11.21 6.85 -19.01
C LYS A 135 -9.81 7.08 -18.42
N SER A 136 -9.15 6.01 -17.96
CA SER A 136 -7.81 6.08 -17.38
C SER A 136 -6.72 5.82 -18.40
N TYR A 137 -6.97 5.04 -19.45
CA TYR A 137 -5.96 4.66 -20.43
C TYR A 137 -6.52 4.72 -21.85
N TYR A 138 -6.02 5.65 -22.66
CA TYR A 138 -6.55 5.90 -24.00
C TYR A 138 -5.51 6.60 -24.89
N THR A 139 -5.81 6.77 -26.17
CA THR A 139 -4.95 7.42 -27.16
C THR A 139 -5.51 8.77 -27.59
N GLU A 140 -4.64 9.75 -27.82
CA GLU A 140 -4.94 11.01 -28.52
C GLU A 140 -3.90 11.20 -29.63
N GLY A 141 -4.30 11.06 -30.89
CA GLY A 141 -3.34 11.12 -32.01
C GLY A 141 -2.26 10.03 -31.89
N ASP A 142 -0.99 10.42 -31.87
CA ASP A 142 0.18 9.56 -31.75
C ASP A 142 0.65 9.34 -30.31
N ILE A 143 -0.05 9.90 -29.32
CA ILE A 143 0.29 9.75 -27.90
C ILE A 143 -0.70 8.86 -27.16
N VAL A 144 -0.18 8.20 -26.13
CA VAL A 144 -0.94 7.41 -25.18
C VAL A 144 -1.01 8.17 -23.86
N LEU A 145 -2.21 8.28 -23.29
CA LEU A 145 -2.46 8.91 -22.01
C LEU A 145 -2.81 7.87 -20.96
N PHE A 146 -2.11 7.94 -19.82
CA PHE A 146 -2.48 7.23 -18.60
C PHE A 146 -2.87 8.24 -17.52
N LYS A 147 -4.17 8.48 -17.40
CA LYS A 147 -4.77 9.49 -16.51
C LYS A 147 -5.35 8.82 -15.27
N ARG A 148 -4.50 8.54 -14.28
CA ARG A 148 -4.92 7.91 -13.02
C ARG A 148 -4.16 8.45 -11.82
N SER A 149 -4.87 8.57 -10.70
CA SER A 149 -4.28 8.91 -9.40
C SER A 149 -3.57 7.71 -8.81
N LEU A 150 -2.30 7.87 -8.46
CA LEU A 150 -1.46 6.85 -7.83
C LEU A 150 -1.56 7.00 -6.30
N GLY A 151 -2.26 6.07 -5.65
CA GLY A 151 -2.76 6.24 -4.28
C GLY A 151 -1.77 5.90 -3.16
N ILE A 152 -0.65 5.25 -3.47
CA ILE A 152 0.37 4.88 -2.49
C ILE A 152 1.69 5.61 -2.75
N ALA A 153 2.61 5.59 -1.78
CA ALA A 153 3.85 6.36 -1.87
C ALA A 153 4.80 5.88 -2.98
N ARG A 154 4.84 4.58 -3.26
CA ARG A 154 5.76 3.99 -4.24
C ARG A 154 5.00 3.31 -5.37
N ASN A 155 5.23 3.77 -6.59
CA ASN A 155 4.60 3.21 -7.76
C ASN A 155 5.59 3.17 -8.93
N SER A 156 5.33 2.30 -9.89
CA SER A 156 5.92 2.38 -11.22
C SER A 156 4.84 2.37 -12.29
N VAL A 157 5.16 2.96 -13.44
CA VAL A 157 4.39 2.80 -14.66
C VAL A 157 5.33 2.21 -15.71
N VAL A 158 4.99 1.02 -16.20
CA VAL A 158 5.68 0.33 -17.29
C VAL A 158 4.97 0.71 -18.59
N LEU A 159 5.72 1.34 -19.49
CA LEU A 159 5.20 1.78 -20.79
C LEU A 159 5.16 0.61 -21.78
N PRO A 160 4.26 0.65 -22.79
CA PRO A 160 4.28 -0.34 -23.86
C PRO A 160 5.62 -0.28 -24.60
N LYS A 161 6.02 -1.40 -25.17
CA LYS A 161 7.28 -1.50 -25.92
C LYS A 161 7.32 -0.45 -27.04
N GLY A 162 8.42 0.31 -27.11
CA GLY A 162 8.63 1.36 -28.12
C GLY A 162 8.09 2.74 -27.72
N TYR A 163 7.41 2.87 -26.58
CA TYR A 163 6.96 4.15 -26.05
C TYR A 163 8.00 4.76 -25.11
N ARG A 164 8.02 6.09 -25.04
CA ARG A 164 8.84 6.89 -24.12
C ARG A 164 7.97 7.86 -23.34
N LEU A 165 8.39 8.18 -22.12
CA LEU A 165 7.71 9.20 -21.31
C LEU A 165 7.85 10.57 -21.97
N LEU A 166 6.73 11.24 -22.23
CA LEU A 166 6.70 12.61 -22.73
C LEU A 166 6.56 13.61 -21.58
N SER A 167 5.61 13.38 -20.68
CA SER A 167 5.43 14.18 -19.47
C SER A 167 4.79 13.35 -18.36
N SER A 168 4.96 13.81 -17.13
CA SER A 168 4.23 13.32 -15.96
C SER A 168 3.85 14.51 -15.12
N SER A 169 2.59 14.55 -14.69
CA SER A 169 2.09 15.61 -13.83
C SER A 169 1.33 15.02 -12.65
N ARG A 170 1.38 15.72 -11.53
CA ARG A 170 0.51 15.46 -10.39
C ARG A 170 -0.45 16.64 -10.31
N LEU A 171 -1.75 16.38 -10.43
CA LEU A 171 -2.77 17.39 -10.17
C LEU A 171 -2.61 17.88 -8.73
N ARG A 172 -2.09 19.10 -8.59
CA ARG A 172 -2.10 19.85 -7.35
C ARG A 172 -3.34 20.72 -7.43
N CYS A 173 -4.38 20.41 -6.66
CA CYS A 173 -5.45 21.37 -6.45
C CYS A 173 -4.87 22.53 -5.66
N SER A 174 -4.59 23.66 -6.32
CA SER A 174 -4.42 24.94 -5.63
C SER A 174 -5.79 25.38 -5.16
N HIS A 175 -6.05 25.30 -3.86
CA HIS A 175 -7.15 26.06 -3.28
C HIS A 175 -6.79 27.53 -3.43
N SER A 176 -7.52 28.30 -4.23
CA SER A 176 -7.40 29.77 -4.22
C SER A 176 -7.96 30.24 -2.88
N PRO A 177 -7.20 30.90 -2.00
CA PRO A 177 -7.77 31.55 -0.83
C PRO A 177 -8.39 32.86 -1.29
N THR A 178 -9.55 32.79 -1.94
CA THR A 178 -10.35 33.99 -2.25
C THR A 178 -11.81 33.65 -2.13
N GLY A 179 -12.42 34.10 -1.04
CA GLY A 179 -13.85 34.11 -0.83
C GLY A 179 -14.21 34.86 0.44
N GLY A 180 -14.30 36.19 0.31
CA GLY A 180 -15.17 37.11 1.08
C GLY A 180 -15.11 37.10 2.60
#